data_AF-A0A5B0R4I4-F1
#
_entry.id   AF-A0A5B0R4I4-F1
#
_cell.length_a   1.000
_cell.length_b   1.000
_cell.length_c   1.000
_cell.angle_alpha   90.00
_cell.angle_beta   90.00
_cell.angle_gamma   90.00
#
_symmetry.space_group_name_H-M   'P 1'
#
loop_
_entity.id
_entity.type
_entity.pdbx_description
1 polymer ?
#
loop_
_entity_poly.entity_id
_entity_poly.type
_entity_poly.pdbx_seq_one_letter_code
_entity_poly.pdbx_strand_id
1 'polypeptide(L)'
;MTFMNFLQSPRTTLLIMAFINTLQSTLADVPLPYRMCDIYFYPSGDPAKYMCRSNHKEYSCSIASCGEYDKPWDGFVFTNCNYYVNNDKSQGLQNPIQIKASVSPLQYHIGKDDTTTYVDAQDRFDRHWYRCPYSFDDSFNLRRATCTDCALAA
;
A
#
# COMPACT_ATOMS: atom_id res chain seq x y z
N MET A 1 -32.05 6.85 -69.41
CA MET A 1 -33.33 6.23 -69.04
C MET A 1 -33.37 4.84 -69.64
N THR A 2 -33.01 3.81 -68.86
CA THR A 2 -33.12 2.35 -69.11
C THR A 2 -32.18 1.68 -68.08
N PHE A 3 -32.46 0.60 -67.35
CA PHE A 3 -33.55 -0.38 -67.30
C PHE A 3 -33.74 -0.83 -65.82
N MET A 4 -34.98 -1.13 -65.44
CA MET A 4 -35.33 -1.83 -64.21
C MET A 4 -35.06 -3.34 -64.34
N ASN A 5 -34.60 -3.92 -63.23
CA ASN A 5 -34.81 -5.27 -62.67
C ASN A 5 -35.41 -6.38 -63.54
N PHE A 6 -34.89 -7.60 -63.42
CA PHE A 6 -35.73 -8.79 -63.16
C PHE A 6 -34.91 -10.02 -62.68
N LEU A 7 -35.45 -10.66 -61.62
CA LEU A 7 -35.35 -12.07 -61.17
C LEU A 7 -33.98 -12.60 -60.68
N GLN A 8 -33.75 -12.73 -59.37
CA GLN A 8 -34.19 -13.82 -58.47
C GLN A 8 -33.81 -15.24 -58.95
N SER A 9 -32.76 -15.80 -58.36
CA SER A 9 -32.57 -17.24 -58.18
C SER A 9 -32.36 -17.54 -56.69
N PRO A 10 -32.96 -18.63 -56.15
CA PRO A 10 -33.20 -18.79 -54.73
C PRO A 10 -32.14 -19.66 -54.03
N ARG A 11 -32.10 -19.54 -52.70
CA ARG A 11 -31.46 -20.43 -51.71
C ARG A 11 -29.94 -20.36 -51.63
N THR A 12 -29.44 -19.60 -50.65
CA THR A 12 -28.51 -20.21 -49.69
C THR A 12 -28.72 -19.57 -48.32
N THR A 13 -28.83 -20.45 -47.34
CA THR A 13 -29.32 -20.25 -45.99
C THR A 13 -28.37 -19.42 -45.14
N LEU A 14 -28.96 -18.61 -44.25
CA LEU A 14 -28.40 -17.95 -43.07
C LEU A 14 -27.15 -18.62 -42.47
N LEU A 15 -26.11 -17.83 -42.24
CA LEU A 15 -25.18 -18.02 -41.11
C LEU A 15 -24.96 -16.67 -40.43
N ILE A 16 -25.73 -16.45 -39.36
CA ILE A 16 -25.48 -15.43 -38.35
C ILE A 16 -24.32 -15.96 -37.50
N MET A 17 -23.12 -15.41 -37.70
CA MET A 17 -22.03 -15.43 -36.71
C MET A 17 -21.71 -13.95 -36.45
N ALA A 18 -22.38 -13.35 -35.47
CA ALA A 18 -21.93 -13.26 -34.09
C ALA A 18 -20.72 -12.33 -33.91
N PHE A 19 -21.06 -11.11 -33.48
CA PHE A 19 -20.38 -10.29 -32.48
C PHE A 19 -19.02 -9.63 -32.78
N ILE A 20 -19.14 -8.34 -33.16
CA ILE A 20 -18.48 -7.16 -32.58
C ILE A 20 -16.94 -7.21 -32.45
N ASN A 21 -16.29 -6.53 -33.39
CA ASN A 21 -14.99 -5.90 -33.16
C ASN A 21 -15.11 -4.89 -32.00
N THR A 22 -14.52 -5.17 -30.84
CA THR A 22 -13.98 -4.14 -29.94
C THR A 22 -13.01 -4.74 -28.93
N LEU A 23 -11.76 -4.28 -29.01
CA LEU A 23 -10.86 -3.89 -27.92
C LEU A 23 -10.77 -4.77 -26.65
N GLN A 24 -9.54 -5.22 -26.42
CA GLN A 24 -8.86 -5.29 -25.12
C GLN A 24 -9.72 -5.69 -23.90
N SER A 25 -9.56 -6.94 -23.51
CA SER A 25 -9.45 -7.25 -22.10
C SER A 25 -8.32 -8.25 -21.96
N THR A 26 -7.08 -7.75 -21.99
CA THR A 26 -6.04 -8.36 -21.15
C THR A 26 -6.69 -8.47 -19.78
N LEU A 27 -7.05 -9.69 -19.38
CA LEU A 27 -7.43 -9.96 -18.01
C LEU A 27 -6.36 -9.26 -17.17
N ALA A 28 -6.80 -8.26 -16.41
CA ALA A 28 -5.94 -7.57 -15.47
C ALA A 28 -5.15 -8.64 -14.73
N ASP A 29 -3.81 -8.52 -14.71
CA ASP A 29 -2.96 -9.33 -13.86
C ASP A 29 -3.65 -9.41 -12.50
N VAL A 30 -4.04 -10.62 -12.11
CA VAL A 30 -4.56 -10.85 -10.77
C VAL A 30 -3.53 -10.26 -9.82
N PRO A 31 -3.86 -9.25 -8.99
CA PRO A 31 -2.84 -8.60 -8.17
C PRO A 31 -2.14 -9.68 -7.37
N LEU A 32 -0.83 -9.86 -7.61
CA LEU A 32 0.06 -10.61 -6.72
C LEU A 32 -0.33 -10.25 -5.29
N PRO A 33 -0.55 -11.24 -4.41
CA PRO A 33 -1.43 -11.08 -3.26
C PRO A 33 -1.05 -9.86 -2.43
N TYR A 34 -1.81 -8.77 -2.62
CA TYR A 34 -1.55 -7.49 -1.98
C TYR A 34 -1.69 -7.61 -0.47
N ARG A 35 -0.77 -7.00 0.28
CA ARG A 35 -0.73 -6.99 1.73
C ARG A 35 -0.58 -5.56 2.23
N MET A 36 -1.51 -5.13 3.06
CA MET A 36 -1.39 -3.90 3.81
C MET A 36 -0.75 -4.20 5.16
N CYS A 37 0.39 -3.59 5.45
CA CYS A 37 1.14 -3.80 6.69
C CYS A 37 0.50 -2.98 7.82
N ASP A 38 -0.68 -3.41 8.25
CA ASP A 38 -1.59 -2.73 9.16
C ASP A 38 -1.31 -3.02 10.64
N ILE A 39 -0.20 -3.67 10.98
CA ILE A 39 0.23 -3.84 12.37
C ILE A 39 1.70 -3.46 12.54
N TYR A 40 2.59 -4.08 11.78
CA TYR A 40 4.04 -3.83 11.80
C TYR A 40 4.60 -3.80 10.38
N PHE A 41 5.63 -2.98 10.17
CA PHE A 41 6.46 -3.02 8.97
C PHE A 41 7.91 -2.70 9.34
N TYR A 42 8.83 -3.62 9.10
CA TYR A 42 10.21 -3.49 9.57
C TYR A 42 11.22 -4.27 8.73
N PRO A 43 12.51 -3.87 8.69
CA PRO A 43 13.54 -4.63 7.99
C PRO A 43 13.68 -6.06 8.53
N SER A 44 13.92 -7.00 7.64
CA SER A 44 14.34 -8.35 8.05
C SER A 44 15.87 -8.45 8.22
N GLY A 45 16.37 -9.64 8.52
CA GLY A 45 17.81 -9.92 8.43
C GLY A 45 18.36 -9.90 6.99
N ASP A 46 17.50 -10.09 5.98
CA ASP A 46 17.83 -9.91 4.57
C ASP A 46 17.59 -8.45 4.16
N PRO A 47 18.61 -7.72 3.69
CA PRO A 47 18.49 -6.30 3.35
C PRO A 47 17.54 -6.02 2.17
N ALA A 48 17.25 -7.02 1.33
CA ALA A 48 16.28 -6.90 0.24
C ALA A 48 14.83 -7.10 0.70
N LYS A 49 14.62 -7.50 1.96
CA LYS A 49 13.30 -7.89 2.47
C LYS A 49 12.89 -7.16 3.73
N TYR A 50 11.60 -6.90 3.78
CA TYR A 50 10.92 -6.37 4.94
C TYR A 50 9.90 -7.38 5.45
N MET A 51 9.64 -7.33 6.75
CA MET A 51 8.57 -8.03 7.41
C MET A 51 7.35 -7.13 7.47
N CYS A 52 6.24 -7.62 6.94
CA CYS A 52 4.94 -7.00 6.91
C CYS A 52 4.00 -7.83 7.77
N ARG A 53 3.52 -7.27 8.88
CA ARG A 53 2.49 -7.93 9.69
C ARG A 53 1.13 -7.39 9.30
N SER A 54 0.29 -8.30 8.80
CA SER A 54 -1.06 -8.02 8.34
C SER A 54 -2.04 -9.04 8.91
N ASN A 55 -3.15 -8.58 9.51
CA ASN A 55 -4.16 -9.46 10.11
C ASN A 55 -3.54 -10.58 10.99
N HIS A 56 -2.66 -10.17 11.90
CA HIS A 56 -1.88 -11.01 12.83
C HIS A 56 -0.88 -11.99 12.21
N LYS A 57 -0.82 -12.12 10.88
CA LYS A 57 0.16 -12.96 10.17
C LYS A 57 1.37 -12.12 9.76
N GLU A 58 2.52 -12.77 9.73
CA GLU A 58 3.77 -12.16 9.31
C GLU A 58 4.15 -12.61 7.90
N TYR A 59 4.53 -11.66 7.07
CA TYR A 59 4.89 -11.88 5.68
C TYR A 59 6.27 -11.29 5.40
N SER A 60 7.12 -12.06 4.73
CA SER A 60 8.37 -11.57 4.18
C SER A 60 8.11 -11.03 2.78
N CYS A 61 8.37 -9.75 2.56
CA CYS A 61 8.11 -9.06 1.31
C CYS A 61 9.39 -8.47 0.72
N SER A 62 9.53 -8.47 -0.60
CA SER A 62 10.57 -7.69 -1.28
C SER A 62 10.35 -6.21 -1.01
N ILE A 63 11.37 -5.47 -0.57
CA ILE A 63 11.24 -4.04 -0.28
C ILE A 63 10.84 -3.24 -1.54
N ALA A 64 11.31 -3.66 -2.72
CA ALA A 64 10.98 -3.03 -3.98
C ALA A 64 9.50 -3.20 -4.37
N SER A 65 8.80 -4.16 -3.75
CA SER A 65 7.37 -4.36 -3.93
C SER A 65 6.51 -3.52 -2.98
N CYS A 66 7.14 -2.84 -2.01
CA CYS A 66 6.46 -2.14 -0.93
C CYS A 66 6.42 -0.63 -1.18
N GLY A 67 5.23 -0.04 -1.01
CA GLY A 67 5.01 1.39 -1.23
C GLY A 67 3.82 1.94 -0.48
N GLU A 68 3.58 3.25 -0.65
CA GLU A 68 2.30 3.87 -0.34
C GLU A 68 1.65 4.24 -1.67
N TYR A 69 0.65 3.45 -2.09
CA TYR A 69 0.08 3.50 -3.43
C TYR A 69 1.12 3.28 -4.54
N ASP A 70 1.37 4.31 -5.35
CA ASP A 70 2.29 4.31 -6.49
C ASP A 70 3.71 4.73 -6.12
N LYS A 71 3.95 5.10 -4.86
CA LYS A 71 5.23 5.61 -4.39
C LYS A 71 6.03 4.54 -3.64
N PRO A 72 7.31 4.37 -3.95
CA PRO A 72 8.21 3.54 -3.16
C PRO A 72 8.20 3.94 -1.68
N TRP A 73 8.29 2.94 -0.80
CA TRP A 73 8.21 3.18 0.65
C TRP A 73 9.36 4.05 1.19
N ASP A 74 10.53 3.99 0.58
CA ASP A 74 11.71 4.76 1.01
C ASP A 74 11.51 6.28 0.92
N GLY A 75 10.64 6.76 0.04
CA GLY A 75 10.26 8.16 -0.10
C GLY A 75 9.05 8.59 0.73
N PHE A 76 8.42 7.67 1.47
CA PHE A 76 7.27 8.00 2.32
C PHE A 76 7.71 8.73 3.60
N VAL A 77 6.84 9.59 4.13
CA VAL A 77 7.06 10.29 5.40
C VAL A 77 5.79 10.30 6.24
N PHE A 78 5.96 10.21 7.56
CA PHE A 78 4.96 10.65 8.53
C PHE A 78 5.21 12.11 8.89
N THR A 79 4.17 12.81 9.35
CA THR A 79 4.24 14.25 9.65
C THR A 79 3.82 14.55 11.08
N ASN A 80 4.34 15.65 11.64
CA ASN A 80 3.97 16.17 12.96
C ASN A 80 4.06 15.11 14.08
N CYS A 81 5.22 14.46 14.17
CA CYS A 81 5.43 13.38 15.14
C CYS A 81 6.05 13.90 16.44
N ASN A 82 5.64 13.34 17.57
CA ASN A 82 6.11 13.68 18.90
C ASN A 82 7.43 12.95 19.22
N TYR A 83 8.34 13.64 19.90
CA TYR A 83 9.56 13.02 20.43
C TYR A 83 9.26 12.16 21.66
N TYR A 84 9.88 10.99 21.70
CA TYR A 84 9.99 10.19 22.93
C TYR A 84 11.13 10.69 23.82
N VAL A 85 10.99 10.50 25.14
CA VAL A 85 12.10 10.68 26.08
C VAL A 85 13.22 9.71 25.71
N ASN A 86 14.46 10.20 25.68
CA ASN A 86 15.64 9.44 25.25
C ASN A 86 15.50 8.75 23.88
N ASN A 87 14.60 9.25 23.02
CA ASN A 87 14.38 8.74 21.67
C ASN A 87 13.93 7.26 21.61
N ASP A 88 13.32 6.76 22.68
CA ASP A 88 12.88 5.37 22.84
C ASP A 88 11.36 5.28 23.05
N LYS A 89 10.68 4.54 22.17
CA LYS A 89 9.23 4.30 22.25
C LYS A 89 8.75 3.57 23.50
N SER A 90 9.65 2.94 24.26
CA SER A 90 9.32 2.34 25.57
C SER A 90 9.07 3.40 26.66
N GLN A 91 9.50 4.64 26.40
CA GLN A 91 9.42 5.75 27.34
C GLN A 91 8.18 6.62 27.06
N GLY A 92 7.91 7.57 27.97
CA GLY A 92 6.90 8.60 27.74
C GLY A 92 7.31 9.58 26.64
N LEU A 93 6.34 10.38 26.18
CA LEU A 93 6.62 11.54 25.33
C LEU A 93 7.37 12.62 26.11
N GLN A 94 8.18 13.41 25.41
CA GLN A 94 8.83 14.57 26.02
C GLN A 94 7.79 15.56 26.58
N ASN A 95 8.13 16.19 27.71
CA ASN A 95 7.33 17.24 28.33
C ASN A 95 8.22 18.48 28.56
N PRO A 96 7.97 19.62 27.89
CA PRO A 96 6.87 19.87 26.95
C PRO A 96 7.00 19.06 25.65
N ILE A 97 5.86 18.76 25.00
CA ILE A 97 5.83 18.00 23.74
C ILE A 97 6.63 18.76 22.69
N GLN A 98 7.63 18.08 22.13
CA GLN A 98 8.40 18.53 20.97
C GLN A 98 7.88 17.82 19.72
N ILE A 99 7.85 18.53 18.59
CA ILE A 99 7.34 18.03 17.31
C ILE A 99 8.48 17.95 16.29
N LYS A 100 8.62 16.79 15.65
CA LYS A 100 9.38 16.60 14.43
C LYS A 100 8.43 16.71 13.25
N ALA A 101 8.68 17.68 12.37
CA ALA A 101 7.80 17.99 11.25
C ALA A 101 7.63 16.80 10.28
N SER A 102 8.70 16.04 10.06
CA SER A 102 8.69 14.89 9.14
C SER A 102 9.59 13.77 9.65
N VAL A 103 9.08 12.54 9.62
CA VAL A 103 9.79 11.31 9.96
C VAL A 103 9.79 10.42 8.72
N SER A 104 10.98 10.03 8.26
CA SER A 104 11.15 9.08 7.15
C SER A 104 11.26 7.67 7.73
N PRO A 105 10.18 6.86 7.74
CA PRO A 105 10.15 5.64 8.53
C PRO A 105 11.04 4.56 7.91
N LEU A 106 12.04 4.12 8.68
CA LEU A 106 12.69 2.84 8.43
C LEU A 106 11.74 1.69 8.75
N GLN A 107 11.08 1.79 9.90
CA GLN A 107 10.14 0.80 10.41
C GLN A 107 9.04 1.50 11.19
N TYR A 108 7.91 0.83 11.33
CA TYR A 108 6.83 1.31 12.17
C TYR A 108 6.01 0.19 12.79
N HIS A 109 5.26 0.54 13.83
CA HIS A 109 4.11 -0.24 14.28
C HIS A 109 2.97 0.68 14.68
N ILE A 110 1.76 0.14 14.60
CA ILE A 110 0.57 0.86 15.02
C ILE A 110 0.39 0.68 16.53
N GLY A 111 0.06 1.76 17.21
CA GLY A 111 -0.33 1.77 18.60
C GLY A 111 -1.63 2.52 18.81
N LYS A 112 -2.22 2.31 19.98
CA LYS A 112 -3.39 3.01 20.45
C LYS A 112 -3.26 3.18 21.95
N ASP A 113 -3.61 4.36 22.44
CA ASP A 113 -3.88 4.61 23.85
C ASP A 113 -5.38 4.92 24.04
N ASP A 114 -5.77 5.26 25.27
CA ASP A 114 -7.19 5.48 25.61
C ASP A 114 -7.86 6.59 24.77
N THR A 115 -7.06 7.50 24.20
CA THR A 115 -7.57 8.73 23.58
C THR A 115 -7.10 8.95 22.15
N THR A 116 -6.05 8.26 21.69
CA THR A 116 -5.36 8.55 20.44
C THR A 116 -4.85 7.27 19.78
N THR A 117 -5.04 7.18 18.47
CA THR A 117 -4.35 6.22 17.60
C THR A 117 -3.09 6.84 17.04
N TYR A 118 -2.03 6.06 16.92
CA TYR A 118 -0.74 6.58 16.48
C TYR A 118 0.08 5.51 15.76
N VAL A 119 1.08 5.99 15.02
CA VAL A 119 2.16 5.17 14.48
C VAL A 119 3.42 5.48 15.27
N ASP A 120 4.03 4.46 15.85
CA ASP A 120 5.40 4.59 16.33
C ASP A 120 6.34 4.25 15.18
N ALA A 121 7.08 5.26 14.73
CA ALA A 121 7.99 5.17 13.60
C ALA A 121 9.43 5.40 14.06
N GLN A 122 10.34 4.54 13.61
CA GLN A 122 11.77 4.81 13.72
C GLN A 122 12.23 5.53 12.47
N ASP A 123 12.81 6.72 12.63
CA ASP A 123 13.35 7.48 11.51
C ASP A 123 14.60 6.79 10.93
N ARG A 124 14.69 6.77 9.61
CA ARG A 124 15.77 6.09 8.89
C ARG A 124 17.12 6.76 9.09
N PHE A 125 17.15 8.07 9.29
CA PHE A 125 18.39 8.85 9.29
C PHE A 125 19.00 8.94 10.68
N ASP A 126 18.19 9.26 11.70
CA ASP A 126 18.69 9.40 13.08
C ASP A 126 18.46 8.16 13.95
N ARG A 127 17.68 7.18 13.47
CA ARG A 127 17.35 5.94 14.17
C ARG A 127 16.57 6.13 15.48
N HIS A 128 16.07 7.33 15.74
CA HIS A 128 15.22 7.63 16.88
C HIS A 128 13.78 7.20 16.65
N TRP A 129 13.08 6.89 17.74
CA TRP A 129 11.66 6.64 17.71
C TRP A 129 10.85 7.92 17.88
N TYR A 130 9.75 8.00 17.16
CA TYR A 130 8.78 9.08 17.17
C TYR A 130 7.36 8.53 17.21
N ARG A 131 6.46 9.23 17.90
CA ARG A 131 5.02 8.91 17.88
C ARG A 131 4.32 9.85 16.91
N CYS A 132 3.78 9.33 15.83
CA CYS A 132 3.03 10.08 14.82
C CYS A 132 1.52 9.87 15.05
N PRO A 133 0.83 10.77 15.78
CA PRO A 133 -0.59 10.62 16.02
C PRO A 133 -1.39 10.78 14.73
N TYR A 134 -2.59 10.19 14.70
CA TYR A 134 -3.60 10.44 13.69
C TYR A 134 -5.00 10.30 14.28
N SER A 135 -5.96 10.94 13.64
CA SER A 135 -7.39 10.74 13.88
C SER A 135 -8.08 10.40 12.55
N PHE A 136 -9.39 10.19 12.59
CA PHE A 136 -10.16 10.07 11.34
C PHE A 136 -10.19 11.39 10.56
N ASP A 137 -10.16 12.53 11.26
CA ASP A 137 -10.17 13.87 10.65
C ASP A 137 -8.78 14.29 10.14
N ASP A 138 -7.71 13.84 10.79
CA ASP A 138 -6.31 13.98 10.34
C ASP A 138 -5.69 12.60 10.11
N SER A 139 -6.02 12.02 8.96
CA SER A 139 -5.70 10.64 8.61
C SER A 139 -4.41 10.48 7.81
N PHE A 140 -3.57 11.52 7.68
CA PHE A 140 -2.34 11.39 6.89
C PHE A 140 -1.43 10.28 7.45
N ASN A 141 -1.19 10.29 8.77
CA ASN A 141 -0.41 9.23 9.42
C ASN A 141 -1.15 7.88 9.54
N LEU A 142 -2.37 7.74 8.98
CA LEU A 142 -3.09 6.46 8.87
C LEU A 142 -2.63 5.62 7.66
N ARG A 143 -1.86 6.20 6.73
CA ARG A 143 -1.31 5.51 5.56
C ARG A 143 -0.32 4.40 5.95
N ARG A 144 -0.28 3.32 5.18
CA ARG A 144 0.52 2.12 5.47
C ARG A 144 1.33 1.68 4.26
N ALA A 145 2.42 0.98 4.53
CA ALA A 145 3.12 0.24 3.50
C ALA A 145 2.20 -0.85 2.96
N THR A 146 2.20 -0.99 1.64
CA THR A 146 1.45 -2.00 0.92
C THR A 146 2.37 -2.71 -0.06
N CYS A 147 2.32 -4.03 -0.06
CA CYS A 147 3.30 -4.88 -0.73
C CYS A 147 2.60 -5.98 -1.54
N THR A 148 3.17 -6.37 -2.68
CA THR A 148 2.56 -7.37 -3.60
C THR A 148 3.36 -8.69 -3.70
N ASP A 149 4.68 -8.65 -3.49
CA ASP A 149 5.57 -9.81 -3.54
C ASP A 149 5.92 -10.29 -2.12
N CYS A 150 4.93 -10.91 -1.47
CA CYS A 150 4.98 -11.33 -0.07
C CYS A 150 4.75 -12.83 0.08
N ALA A 151 5.64 -13.50 0.79
CA ALA A 151 5.47 -14.89 1.25
C ALA A 151 5.17 -14.92 2.75
N LEU A 152 4.40 -15.90 3.22
CA LEU A 152 4.23 -16.10 4.67
C LEU A 152 5.61 -16.38 5.29
N ALA A 153 5.96 -15.64 6.35
CA ALA A 153 7.18 -15.90 7.09
C ALA A 153 7.04 -17.24 7.85
N ALA A 154 8.10 -18.04 7.85
CA ALA A 154 8.16 -19.34 8.50
C ALA A 154 8.56 -19.21 9.98
#